data_AF-A0A380EG30-F1
#
_entry.id   AF-A0A380EG30-F1
#
_cell.length_a   1.000
_cell.length_b   1.000
_cell.length_c   1.000
_cell.angle_alpha   90.00
_cell.angle_beta   90.00
_cell.angle_gamma   90.00
#
_symmetry.space_group_name_H-M   'P 1'
#
loop_
_entity.id
_entity.type
_entity.pdbx_description
1 polymer ?
#
loop_
_entity_poly.entity_id
_entity_poly.type
_entity_poly.pdbx_seq_one_letter_code
_entity_poly.pdbx_strand_id
1 'polypeptide(L)' 'MLIKGHNAYGYLKAEKGVHRLVRISPFDSSGRRHTSFASCDVIPDLIMMK' A
#
# COMPACT_ATOMS: atom_id res chain seq x y z
N MET A 1 0.81 -2.01 10.39
CA MET A 1 1.86 -1.00 10.66
C MET A 1 1.20 0.20 11.33
N LEU A 2 1.82 0.82 12.34
CA LEU A 2 1.30 2.02 12.99
C LEU A 2 2.08 3.24 12.50
N ILE A 3 1.38 4.25 11.98
CA ILE A 3 1.97 5.51 11.54
C ILE A 3 1.52 6.60 12.51
N LYS A 4 2.50 7.26 13.15
CA LYS A 4 2.27 8.36 14.09
C LYS A 4 2.69 9.67 13.42
N GLY A 5 1.90 10.72 13.60
CA GLY A 5 2.20 12.04 13.06
C GLY A 5 0.95 12.91 12.94
N HIS A 6 1.16 14.21 12.75
CA HIS A 6 0.05 15.15 12.58
C HIS A 6 -0.71 14.84 11.28
N ASN A 7 -2.04 14.69 11.38
CA ASN A 7 -2.92 14.37 10.26
C ASN A 7 -2.49 13.12 9.44
N ALA A 8 -1.83 12.13 10.06
CA ALA A 8 -1.29 10.95 9.38
C ALA A 8 -2.35 10.21 8.56
N TYR A 9 -3.55 10.02 9.12
CA TYR A 9 -4.67 9.41 8.40
C TYR A 9 -5.11 10.25 7.19
N GLY A 10 -5.12 11.58 7.31
CA GLY A 10 -5.52 12.49 6.24
C GLY A 10 -4.64 12.38 5.00
N TYR A 11 -3.35 12.12 5.16
CA TYR A 11 -2.43 11.85 4.05
C TYR A 11 -2.61 10.43 3.51
N LEU A 12 -2.61 9.43 4.39
CA LEU A 12 -2.58 8.03 3.97
C LEU A 12 -3.91 7.53 3.41
N LYS A 13 -5.04 8.17 3.69
CA LYS A 13 -6.34 7.77 3.13
C LYS A 13 -6.34 7.73 1.59
N ALA A 14 -5.50 8.52 0.94
CA ALA A 14 -5.37 8.55 -0.52
C ALA A 14 -4.69 7.28 -1.09
N GLU A 15 -3.87 6.60 -0.27
CA GLU A 15 -3.17 5.38 -0.66
C GLU A 15 -4.05 4.12 -0.55
N LYS A 16 -5.25 4.25 0.02
CA LYS A 16 -6.17 3.11 0.18
C LYS A 16 -6.63 2.58 -1.18
N GLY A 17 -6.42 1.30 -1.43
CA GLY A 17 -6.89 0.63 -2.64
C GLY A 17 -5.97 -0.49 -3.12
N VAL A 18 -6.21 -0.96 -4.35
CA VAL A 18 -5.39 -1.98 -5.00
C VAL A 18 -4.44 -1.32 -5.97
N HIS A 19 -3.14 -1.48 -5.72
CA HIS A 19 -2.06 -0.91 -6.51
C HIS A 19 -1.53 -1.96 -7.48
N ARG A 20 -1.39 -1.59 -8.76
CA ARG A 20 -0.95 -2.47 -9.84
C ARG A 20 0.52 -2.23 -10.17
N LEU A 21 1.33 -3.29 -10.15
CA LEU A 21 2.72 -3.26 -10.54
C LEU A 21 2.95 -4.14 -11.77
N VAL A 22 3.32 -3.51 -12.88
CA VAL A 22 3.72 -4.20 -14.11
C VAL A 22 5.24 -4.09 -14.22
N ARG A 23 5.94 -5.23 -14.20
CA ARG A 23 7.41 -5.28 -14.23
C ARG A 23 7.91 -6.58 -14.82
N ILE A 24 9.19 -6.66 -15.18
CA ILE A 24 9.86 -7.94 -15.41
C ILE A 24 10.09 -8.59 -14.04
N SER A 25 9.62 -9.83 -13.87
CA SER A 25 9.76 -10.52 -12.60
C SER A 25 11.20 -11.05 -12.44
N PRO A 26 11.92 -10.76 -11.34
CA PRO A 26 13.19 -11.40 -11.04
C PRO A 26 13.03 -12.89 -10.70
N PHE A 27 11.79 -13.36 -10.57
CA PHE A 27 11.45 -14.76 -10.27
C PHE A 27 11.02 -15.55 -11.52
N ASP A 28 10.91 -14.92 -12.70
CA ASP A 28 10.64 -15.62 -13.95
C ASP A 28 11.95 -15.87 -14.70
N SER A 29 12.37 -17.13 -14.82
CA SER A 29 13.62 -17.52 -15.49
C SER A 29 13.65 -17.16 -16.99
N SER A 30 12.49 -16.95 -17.61
CA SER A 30 12.36 -16.54 -19.01
C SER A 30 12.30 -15.01 -19.21
N GLY A 31 12.39 -14.22 -18.13
CA GLY A 31 12.43 -12.75 -18.21
C GLY A 31 11.13 -12.10 -18.70
N ARG A 32 9.97 -12.74 -18.51
CA ARG A 32 8.69 -12.22 -18.99
C ARG A 32 8.17 -11.09 -18.10
N ARG A 33 7.36 -10.21 -18.70
CA ARG A 33 6.63 -9.16 -17.98
C ARG A 33 5.45 -9.78 -17.23
N HIS A 34 5.41 -9.55 -15.93
CA HIS A 34 4.36 -10.02 -15.03
C HIS A 34 3.59 -8.81 -14.47
N THR A 35 2.29 -9.00 -14.24
CA THR A 35 1.44 -8.04 -13.54
C THR A 35 1.14 -8.59 -12.15
N SER A 36 1.48 -7.82 -11.13
CA SER A 36 1.18 -8.12 -9.73
C SER A 36 0.30 -7.02 -9.14
N PHE A 37 -0.43 -7.37 -8.07
CA PHE A 37 -1.31 -6.45 -7.35
C PHE A 37 -0.98 -6.49 -5.86
N ALA A 38 -1.11 -5.34 -5.20
CA ALA A 38 -0.99 -5.22 -3.74
C ALA A 38 -2.15 -4.37 -3.21
N SER A 39 -2.86 -4.85 -2.20
CA SER A 39 -3.91 -4.09 -1.51
C SER A 39 -3.31 -3.30 -0.34
N CYS A 40 -3.65 -2.02 -0.24
CA CYS A 40 -3.32 -1.18 0.90
C CYS A 40 -4.62 -0.72 1.57
N ASP A 41 -4.76 -1.05 2.85
CA ASP A 41 -5.87 -0.58 3.69
C ASP A 41 -5.35 0.38 4.75
N VAL A 42 -6.06 1.50 4.90
CA VAL A 42 -5.73 2.57 5.84
C VAL A 42 -6.91 2.79 6.76
N ILE A 43 -6.67 2.63 8.06
CA ILE A 43 -7.68 2.73 9.12
C ILE A 43 -7.14 3.70 10.17
N PRO A 44 -7.94 4.69 10.61
CA PRO A 44 -7.51 5.58 11.69
C PRO A 44 -7.48 4.82 13.01
N ASP A 45 -6.52 5.15 13.87
CA ASP A 45 -6.52 4.65 15.24
C ASP A 45 -7.47 5.53 16.08
N LEU A 46 -8.65 4.98 16.43
CA LEU A 46 -9.64 5.69 17.24
C LEU A 46 -9.20 5.86 18.70
N ILE A 47 -8.23 5.08 19.19
CA ILE A 47 -7.84 5.11 20.61
C ILE A 47 -6.98 6.34 20.93
N MET A 48 -6.24 6.88 19.95
CA MET A 48 -5.46 8.12 20.10
C MET A 48 -6.27 9.41 19.88
N MET A 49 -7.59 9.31 19.65
CA MET A 49 -8.49 10.46 19.54
C MET A 49 -9.13 10.88 20.89
N LYS A 50 -8.66 10.33 22.02
CA LYS A 50 -9.08 10.68 23.39
C LYS A 50 -8.04 11.52 24.11
#